data_AF-A0A6I5WE98-F1
#
_entry.id   AF-A0A6I5WE98-F1
#
_cell.length_a   1.000
_cell.length_b   1.000
_cell.length_c   1.000
_cell.angle_alpha   90.00
_cell.angle_beta   90.00
_cell.angle_gamma   90.00
#
_symmetry.space_group_name_H-M   'P 1'
#
loop_
_entity.id
_entity.type
_entity.pdbx_description
1 polymer ?
#
loop_
_entity_poly.entity_id
_entity_poly.type
_entity_poly.pdbx_seq_one_letter_code
_entity_poly.pdbx_strand_id
1 'polypeptide(L)'
;MSSIMESVGKKRSRPRRAFTPEFKAEIVELCQRGDRTVGQVARDFDLTETAVRQWVKQVELDAGTRSDGLTSDERAELARLRQENRRLQQDVDILKRATAFFARETR
;
A
#
# COMPACT_ATOMS: atom_id res chain seq x y z
N MET A 1 -15.95 23.30 -40.74
CA MET A 1 -15.11 22.15 -40.38
C MET A 1 -14.23 22.53 -39.20
N SER A 2 -14.12 21.64 -38.21
CA SER A 2 -13.24 21.68 -37.03
C SER A 2 -13.52 22.72 -35.94
N SER A 3 -13.53 22.42 -34.65
CA SER A 3 -13.40 21.14 -33.94
C SER A 3 -13.87 21.40 -32.50
N ILE A 4 -14.90 20.68 -32.06
CA ILE A 4 -15.32 20.63 -30.65
C ILE A 4 -14.40 19.61 -29.97
N MET A 5 -13.42 20.09 -29.21
CA MET A 5 -12.75 19.24 -28.22
C MET A 5 -13.49 19.42 -26.91
N GLU A 6 -14.45 18.52 -26.66
CA GLU A 6 -15.04 18.31 -25.35
C GLU A 6 -13.93 17.95 -24.35
N SER A 7 -13.75 18.84 -23.36
CA SER A 7 -12.98 18.57 -22.16
C SER A 7 -13.60 17.38 -21.42
N VAL A 8 -12.98 16.20 -21.53
CA VAL A 8 -13.33 15.01 -20.74
C VAL A 8 -13.13 15.34 -19.26
N GLY A 9 -14.24 15.58 -18.56
CA GLY A 9 -14.26 15.89 -17.14
C GLY A 9 -13.58 14.81 -16.31
N LYS A 10 -12.60 15.20 -15.48
CA LYS A 10 -11.89 14.30 -14.57
C LYS A 10 -12.88 13.66 -13.59
N LYS A 11 -13.13 12.35 -13.76
CA LYS A 11 -14.03 11.56 -12.90
C LYS A 11 -13.59 11.72 -11.43
N ARG A 12 -14.49 12.19 -10.55
CA ARG A 12 -14.20 12.37 -9.11
C ARG A 12 -13.82 11.03 -8.49
N SER A 13 -12.65 10.97 -7.83
CA SER A 13 -12.19 9.78 -7.12
C SER A 13 -13.19 9.45 -6.01
N ARG A 14 -13.65 8.19 -5.95
CA ARG A 14 -14.48 7.72 -4.84
C ARG A 14 -13.66 7.84 -3.54
N PRO A 15 -14.28 8.25 -2.42
CA PRO A 15 -13.61 8.25 -1.12
C PRO A 15 -13.10 6.84 -0.81
N ARG A 16 -11.89 6.74 -0.24
CA ARG A 16 -11.31 5.44 0.10
C ARG A 16 -12.13 4.82 1.23
N ARG A 17 -12.72 3.66 0.98
CA ARG A 17 -13.36 2.84 2.02
C ARG A 17 -12.29 2.16 2.84
N ALA A 18 -12.45 2.18 4.16
CA ALA A 18 -11.69 1.35 5.08
C ALA A 18 -12.55 0.15 5.48
N PHE A 19 -11.91 -1.01 5.61
CA PHE A 19 -12.55 -2.25 6.04
C PHE A 19 -11.78 -2.80 7.23
N THR A 20 -12.51 -3.34 8.20
CA THR A 20 -11.90 -3.93 9.40
C THR A 20 -11.13 -5.20 9.02
N PRO A 21 -10.09 -5.58 9.79
CA PRO A 21 -9.36 -6.82 9.56
C PRO A 21 -10.27 -8.06 9.56
N GLU A 22 -11.25 -8.09 10.46
CA GLU A 22 -12.18 -9.20 10.64
C GLU A 22 -13.07 -9.37 9.40
N PHE A 23 -13.58 -8.27 8.86
CA PHE A 23 -14.36 -8.29 7.62
C PHE A 23 -13.53 -8.78 6.44
N LYS A 24 -12.27 -8.34 6.31
CA LYS A 24 -11.40 -8.82 5.25
C LYS A 24 -11.11 -10.32 5.39
N ALA A 25 -10.91 -10.80 6.62
CA ALA A 25 -10.68 -12.22 6.90
C ALA A 25 -11.89 -13.06 6.49
N GLU A 26 -13.11 -12.64 6.85
CA GLU A 26 -14.35 -13.31 6.45
C GLU A 26 -14.48 -13.39 4.93
N ILE A 27 -14.23 -12.28 4.22
CA ILE A 27 -14.29 -12.25 2.74
C ILE A 27 -13.26 -13.20 2.11
N VAL A 28 -12.04 -13.25 2.65
CA VAL A 28 -11.00 -14.16 2.17
C VAL A 28 -11.38 -15.61 2.43
N GLU A 29 -11.90 -15.92 3.62
CA GLU A 29 -12.36 -17.27 3.96
C GLU A 29 -13.46 -17.73 3.01
N LEU A 30 -14.44 -16.88 2.71
CA LEU A 30 -15.47 -17.16 1.72
C LEU A 30 -14.88 -17.46 0.34
N CYS A 31 -13.85 -16.73 -0.09
CA CYS A 31 -13.19 -17.00 -1.37
C CYS A 31 -12.41 -18.32 -1.37
N GLN A 32 -11.82 -18.72 -0.23
CA GLN A 32 -11.02 -19.94 -0.11
C GLN A 32 -11.87 -21.21 -0.01
N ARG A 33 -13.10 -21.12 0.53
CA ARG A 33 -14.06 -22.25 0.57
C ARG A 33 -14.43 -22.78 -0.81
N GLY A 34 -14.34 -21.95 -1.86
CA GLY A 34 -14.55 -22.36 -3.26
C GLY A 34 -16.00 -22.54 -3.68
N ASP A 35 -16.97 -22.18 -2.83
CA ASP A 35 -18.41 -22.18 -3.13
C ASP A 35 -18.81 -21.03 -4.07
N ARG A 36 -18.05 -19.93 -4.03
CA ARG A 36 -18.28 -18.71 -4.83
C ARG A 36 -17.01 -18.23 -5.50
N THR A 37 -17.16 -17.71 -6.71
CA THR A 37 -16.07 -17.01 -7.40
C THR A 37 -15.79 -15.67 -6.73
N VAL A 38 -14.55 -15.19 -6.85
CA VAL A 38 -14.15 -13.85 -6.37
C VAL A 38 -15.06 -12.74 -6.93
N GLY A 39 -15.54 -12.88 -8.17
CA GLY A 39 -16.47 -11.94 -8.78
C GLY A 39 -17.87 -11.94 -8.16
N GLN A 40 -18.36 -13.10 -7.73
CA GLN A 40 -19.63 -13.20 -6.99
C GLN A 40 -19.49 -12.57 -5.60
N VAL A 41 -18.45 -12.94 -4.84
CA VAL A 41 -18.19 -12.35 -3.51
C VAL A 41 -18.04 -10.83 -3.61
N ALA A 42 -17.34 -10.33 -4.62
CA ALA A 42 -17.21 -8.88 -4.80
C ALA A 42 -18.56 -8.19 -5.01
N ARG A 43 -19.48 -8.78 -5.78
CA ARG A 43 -20.82 -8.20 -6.02
C ARG A 43 -21.69 -8.25 -4.77
N ASP A 44 -21.72 -9.39 -4.08
CA ASP A 44 -22.57 -9.62 -2.91
C ASP A 44 -22.26 -8.62 -1.77
N PHE A 45 -20.99 -8.20 -1.66
CA PHE A 45 -20.51 -7.30 -0.60
C PHE A 45 -20.21 -5.86 -1.08
N ASP A 46 -20.61 -5.50 -2.31
CA ASP A 46 -20.30 -4.19 -2.93
C ASP A 46 -18.80 -3.83 -2.86
N LEU A 47 -17.95 -4.77 -3.23
CA LEU A 47 -16.50 -4.63 -3.29
C LEU A 47 -16.00 -4.59 -4.73
N THR A 48 -14.80 -4.04 -4.95
CA THR A 48 -14.12 -4.21 -6.23
C THR A 48 -13.41 -5.56 -6.24
N GLU A 49 -13.53 -6.32 -7.34
CA GLU A 49 -12.82 -7.61 -7.48
C GLU A 49 -11.32 -7.49 -7.22
N THR A 50 -10.72 -6.38 -7.64
CA THR A 50 -9.30 -6.09 -7.41
C THR A 50 -8.93 -6.05 -5.93
N ALA A 51 -9.80 -5.51 -5.06
CA ALA A 51 -9.55 -5.45 -3.63
C ALA A 51 -9.62 -6.86 -3.01
N VAL A 52 -10.63 -7.63 -3.39
CA VAL A 52 -10.80 -9.02 -2.92
C VAL A 52 -9.61 -9.87 -3.34
N ARG A 53 -9.17 -9.80 -4.62
CA ARG A 53 -7.98 -10.52 -5.10
C ARG A 53 -6.71 -10.11 -4.35
N GLN A 54 -6.56 -8.83 -4.02
CA GLN A 54 -5.43 -8.36 -3.23
C GLN A 54 -5.43 -8.91 -1.80
N TRP A 55 -6.60 -9.02 -1.16
CA TRP A 55 -6.70 -9.60 0.18
C TRP A 55 -6.39 -11.10 0.17
N VAL A 56 -6.94 -11.85 -0.79
CA VAL A 56 -6.63 -13.28 -0.96
C VAL A 56 -5.13 -13.47 -1.21
N LYS A 57 -4.56 -12.71 -2.16
CA LYS A 57 -3.11 -12.74 -2.43
C LYS A 57 -2.30 -12.44 -1.18
N GLN A 58 -2.71 -11.47 -0.36
CA GLN A 58 -1.97 -11.14 0.84
C GLN A 58 -1.98 -12.27 1.86
N VAL A 59 -3.12 -12.92 2.07
CA VAL A 59 -3.22 -14.06 2.97
C VAL A 59 -2.39 -15.23 2.46
N GLU A 60 -2.34 -15.49 1.15
CA GLU A 60 -1.47 -16.50 0.56
C GLU A 60 0.02 -16.21 0.78
N LEU A 61 0.43 -14.94 0.65
CA LEU A 61 1.80 -14.51 0.95
C LEU A 61 2.12 -14.69 2.44
N ASP A 62 1.22 -14.24 3.32
CA ASP A 62 1.40 -14.32 4.77
C ASP A 62 1.39 -15.77 5.27
N ALA A 63 0.67 -16.67 4.60
CA ALA A 63 0.67 -18.11 4.86
C ALA A 63 1.85 -18.86 4.20
N GLY A 64 2.67 -18.19 3.37
CA GLY A 64 3.78 -18.80 2.65
C GLY A 64 3.37 -19.75 1.51
N THR A 65 2.10 -19.77 1.12
CA THR A 65 1.63 -20.56 -0.04
C THR A 65 1.95 -19.88 -1.37
N ARG A 66 2.33 -18.60 -1.31
CA ARG A 66 2.78 -17.78 -2.44
C ARG A 66 4.05 -17.01 -2.05
N SER A 67 4.92 -16.73 -3.03
CA SER A 67 6.23 -16.09 -2.82
C SER A 67 6.55 -14.95 -3.78
N ASP A 68 5.59 -14.48 -4.58
CA ASP A 68 5.78 -13.42 -5.58
C ASP A 68 5.61 -11.98 -5.02
N GLY A 69 5.78 -11.83 -3.71
CA GLY A 69 5.57 -10.58 -3.01
C GLY A 69 5.97 -10.65 -1.54
N LEU A 70 5.95 -9.50 -0.89
CA LEU A 70 6.27 -9.40 0.54
C LEU A 70 5.06 -9.78 1.40
N THR A 71 5.31 -10.44 2.52
CA THR A 71 4.33 -10.60 3.60
C THR A 71 3.97 -9.26 4.23
N SER A 72 2.88 -9.23 5.00
CA SER A 72 2.44 -8.04 5.73
C SER A 72 3.52 -7.56 6.70
N ASP A 73 4.19 -8.49 7.37
CA ASP A 73 5.27 -8.21 8.32
C ASP A 73 6.53 -7.68 7.62
N GLU A 74 6.93 -8.30 6.51
CA GLU A 74 8.07 -7.82 5.71
C GLU A 74 7.83 -6.40 5.18
N ARG A 75 6.60 -6.08 4.76
CA ARG A 75 6.26 -4.71 4.34
C ARG A 75 6.28 -3.72 5.50
N ALA A 76 5.78 -4.12 6.66
CA ALA A 76 5.79 -3.27 7.85
C ALA A 76 7.23 -2.94 8.26
N GLU A 77 8.10 -3.94 8.29
CA GLU A 77 9.50 -3.75 8.63
C GLU A 77 10.23 -2.92 7.56
N LEU A 78 10.00 -3.18 6.28
CA LEU A 78 10.57 -2.36 5.21
C LEU A 78 10.15 -0.89 5.31
N ALA A 79 8.89 -0.62 5.68
CA ALA A 79 8.41 0.75 5.89
C ALA A 79 9.09 1.41 7.09
N ARG A 80 9.24 0.68 8.20
CA ARG A 80 9.96 1.14 9.41
C ARG A 80 11.41 1.46 9.09
N LEU A 81 12.13 0.54 8.46
CA LEU A 81 13.54 0.71 8.10
C LEU A 81 13.74 1.90 7.15
N ARG A 82 12.85 2.10 6.18
CA ARG A 82 12.90 3.27 5.29
C ARG A 82 12.66 4.58 6.03
N GLN A 83 11.78 4.59 7.03
CA GLN A 83 11.56 5.77 7.86
C GLN A 83 12.80 6.07 8.72
N GLU A 84 13.39 5.06 9.34
CA GLU A 84 14.60 5.23 10.15
C GLU A 84 15.79 5.67 9.30
N ASN A 85 15.98 5.08 8.12
CA ASN A 85 17.04 5.47 7.21
C ASN A 85 16.94 6.96 6.79
N ARG A 86 15.72 7.45 6.52
CA ARG A 86 15.50 8.89 6.25
C ARG A 86 15.88 9.76 7.44
N ARG A 87 15.54 9.34 8.66
CA ARG A 87 15.91 10.05 9.89
C ARG A 87 17.43 10.11 10.06
N LEU A 88 18.10 8.97 9.94
CA LEU A 88 19.56 8.89 10.05
C LEU A 88 20.27 9.74 8.99
N GLN A 89 19.75 9.77 7.76
CA GLN A 89 20.28 10.65 6.71
C GLN A 89 20.17 12.13 7.10
N GLN A 90 19.04 12.55 7.68
CA GLN A 90 18.87 13.91 8.18
C GLN A 90 19.85 14.24 9.32
N ASP A 91 20.02 13.32 10.27
CA ASP A 91 20.95 13.50 11.39
C ASP A 91 22.40 13.64 10.90
N VAL A 92 22.80 12.79 9.94
CA VAL A 92 24.13 12.87 9.30
C VAL A 92 24.30 14.21 8.59
N ASP A 93 23.29 14.70 7.89
CA ASP A 93 23.36 15.98 7.17
C ASP A 93 23.46 17.17 8.13
N ILE A 94 22.75 17.14 9.26
CA ILE A 94 22.85 18.14 10.32
C ILE A 94 24.28 18.14 10.91
N LEU A 95 24.81 16.96 11.24
CA LEU A 95 26.16 16.84 11.79
C LEU A 95 27.22 17.38 10.81
N LYS A 96 27.13 17.03 9.53
CA LYS A 96 28.03 17.56 8.49
C LYS A 96 28.00 19.09 8.43
N ARG A 97 26.81 19.70 8.48
CA ARG A 97 26.66 21.16 8.51
C ARG A 97 27.28 21.78 9.75
N ALA A 98 27.09 21.16 10.92
CA ALA A 98 27.69 21.60 12.17
C ALA A 98 29.23 21.52 12.12
N THR A 99 29.79 20.39 11.68
CA THR A 99 31.24 20.23 11.53
C THR A 99 31.84 21.24 10.56
N ALA A 100 31.18 21.48 9.42
CA ALA A 100 31.62 22.49 8.45
C ALA A 100 31.57 23.91 9.02
N PHE A 101 30.55 24.24 9.84
CA PHE A 101 30.47 25.51 10.54
C PHE A 101 31.64 25.69 11.53
N PHE A 102 31.87 24.73 12.41
CA PHE A 102 32.95 24.81 13.41
C PHE A 102 34.35 24.85 12.78
N ALA A 103 34.57 24.09 11.71
CA ALA A 103 35.85 24.11 10.98
C ALA A 103 36.13 25.47 10.34
N ARG A 104 35.09 26.25 10.03
CA ARG A 104 35.22 27.60 9.45
C ARG A 104 35.46 28.67 10.52
N GLU A 105 34.89 28.51 11.70
CA GLU A 105 35.01 29.47 12.82
C GLU A 105 36.34 29.33 13.59
N THR A 106 37.00 28.18 13.50
CA THR A 106 38.27 27.91 14.21
C THR A 106 39.50 28.31 13.38
N ARG A 107 39.32 29.01 12.25
CA ARG A 107 40.41 29.46 11.36
C ARG A 107 40.66 30.96 11.49
#